data_AF-A0A968MNQ6-F1
#
_entry.id   AF-A0A968MNQ6-F1
#
_cell.length_a   1.000
_cell.length_b   1.000
_cell.length_c   1.000
_cell.angle_alpha   90.00
_cell.angle_beta   90.00
_cell.angle_gamma   90.00
#
_symmetry.space_group_name_H-M   'P 1'
#
loop_
_entity.id
_entity.type
_entity.pdbx_description
1 polymer ?
#
loop_
_entity_poly.entity_id
_entity_poly.type
_entity_poly.pdbx_seq_one_letter_code
_entity_poly.pdbx_strand_id
1 'polypeptide(L)' 'MSRRWGRSTRCMRCRMLTDLCICSSLTPHESPLDVFLVTHPKEANRPTNTAHLVKKVLVGSVYSFNRSPPKSME' A
#
# COMPACT_ATOMS: atom_id res chain seq x y z
N MET A 1 -32.06 -12.45 13.83
CA MET A 1 -30.70 -13.03 13.80
C MET A 1 -29.69 -11.93 13.49
N SER A 2 -29.09 -11.33 14.52
CA SER A 2 -28.08 -10.27 14.34
C SER A 2 -26.72 -10.92 14.09
N ARG A 3 -26.21 -10.83 12.86
CA ARG A 3 -24.80 -11.14 12.57
C ARG A 3 -23.95 -10.08 13.27
N ARG A 4 -23.62 -10.30 14.55
CA ARG A 4 -22.54 -9.59 15.22
C ARG A 4 -21.25 -10.04 14.53
N TRP A 5 -20.93 -9.40 13.41
CA TRP A 5 -19.58 -9.42 12.85
C TRP A 5 -18.68 -9.04 14.03
N GLY A 6 -17.96 -10.02 14.57
CA GLY A 6 -17.08 -9.81 15.72
C GLY A 6 -16.27 -8.56 15.45
N ARG A 7 -16.20 -7.64 16.42
CA ARG A 7 -15.46 -6.38 16.35
C ARG A 7 -14.10 -6.67 15.72
N SER A 8 -14.05 -6.45 14.41
CA SER A 8 -12.99 -6.99 13.59
C SER A 8 -11.79 -6.13 13.90
N THR A 9 -10.84 -6.71 14.61
CA THR A 9 -9.52 -6.11 14.76
C THR A 9 -9.06 -5.75 13.36
N ARG A 10 -8.89 -4.45 13.10
CA ARG A 10 -8.31 -3.98 11.85
C ARG A 10 -6.81 -3.96 12.06
N CYS A 11 -6.05 -4.33 11.04
CA CYS A 11 -4.61 -4.23 11.10
C CYS A 11 -4.19 -2.76 11.33
N MET A 12 -3.35 -2.50 12.34
CA MET A 12 -2.83 -1.14 12.59
C MET A 12 -1.99 -0.60 11.43
N ARG A 13 -1.43 -1.47 10.57
CA ARG A 13 -0.58 -1.09 9.43
C ARG A 13 -1.35 -0.80 8.14
N CYS A 14 -2.40 -1.56 7.82
CA CYS A 14 -3.15 -1.40 6.55
C CYS A 14 -4.65 -1.17 6.72
N ARG A 15 -5.18 -1.21 7.94
CA ARG A 15 -6.60 -1.03 8.28
C ARG A 15 -7.57 -2.05 7.64
N MET A 16 -7.06 -3.07 6.97
CA MET A 16 -7.85 -4.23 6.54
C MET A 16 -8.33 -5.04 7.74
N LEU A 17 -9.37 -5.84 7.55
CA LEU A 17 -9.77 -6.88 8.50
C LEU A 17 -8.56 -7.80 8.74
N THR A 18 -8.30 -8.21 9.99
CA THR A 18 -7.17 -9.09 10.32
C THR A 18 -7.12 -10.32 9.42
N ASP A 19 -8.26 -10.96 9.14
CA ASP A 19 -8.34 -12.17 8.31
C ASP A 19 -7.99 -11.95 6.83
N LEU A 20 -8.00 -10.69 6.37
CA LEU A 20 -7.60 -10.30 5.01
C LEU A 20 -6.24 -9.59 4.98
N CYS A 21 -5.58 -9.47 6.13
CA CYS A 21 -4.34 -8.74 6.25
C CYS A 21 -3.15 -9.65 5.91
N ILE A 22 -2.30 -9.19 4.99
CA ILE A 22 -1.03 -9.85 4.65
C ILE A 22 0.20 -9.14 5.22
N CYS A 23 0.02 -8.13 6.08
CA CYS A 23 1.14 -7.27 6.52
C CYS A 23 2.25 -8.05 7.23
N SER A 24 1.93 -9.12 7.95
CA SER A 24 2.90 -10.00 8.63
C SER A 24 3.78 -10.78 7.65
N SER A 25 3.30 -11.02 6.44
CA SER A 25 4.00 -11.78 5.41
C SER A 25 4.81 -10.89 4.46
N LEU A 26 4.79 -9.57 4.65
CA LEU A 26 5.53 -8.65 3.80
C LEU A 26 7.01 -8.68 4.16
N THR A 27 7.83 -9.12 3.21
CA THR A 27 9.28 -9.03 3.27
C THR A 27 9.76 -7.84 2.43
N PRO A 28 10.59 -6.93 2.98
CA PRO A 28 11.25 -5.93 2.16
C PRO A 28 12.01 -6.59 1.01
N HIS A 29 11.96 -5.97 -0.16
CA HIS A 29 12.59 -6.43 -1.37
C HIS A 29 13.37 -5.28 -1.99
N GLU A 30 14.65 -5.52 -2.23
CA GLU A 30 15.52 -4.60 -2.95
C GLU A 30 15.32 -4.82 -4.45
N SER A 31 15.10 -3.73 -5.17
CA SER A 31 14.94 -3.74 -6.62
C SER A 31 16.09 -2.95 -7.23
N PRO A 32 16.75 -3.46 -8.30
CA PRO A 32 17.70 -2.66 -9.07
C PRO A 32 17.01 -1.61 -9.94
N LEU A 33 15.67 -1.66 -10.03
CA LEU A 33 14.84 -0.73 -10.78
C LEU A 33 14.23 0.33 -9.85
N ASP A 34 14.28 1.56 -10.33
CA ASP A 34 13.52 2.68 -9.83
C ASP A 34 12.04 2.51 -10.13
N VAL A 35 11.22 2.34 -9.08
CA VAL A 35 9.78 2.14 -9.22
C VAL A 35 9.05 3.42 -8.86
N PHE A 36 8.40 4.01 -9.86
CA PHE A 36 7.56 5.18 -9.71
C PHE A 36 6.07 4.81 -9.70
N LEU A 37 5.37 5.16 -8.63
CA LEU A 37 3.96 4.87 -8.47
C LEU A 37 3.11 6.11 -8.73
N VAL A 38 2.30 6.05 -9.77
CA VAL A 38 1.27 7.04 -10.07
C VAL A 38 -0.05 6.56 -9.49
N THR A 39 -0.67 7.35 -8.62
CA THR A 39 -1.98 7.01 -8.04
C THR A 39 -2.92 8.19 -8.10
N HIS A 40 -4.19 7.91 -8.42
CA HIS A 40 -5.24 8.90 -8.38
C HIS A 40 -5.48 9.41 -6.94
N PRO A 41 -5.66 10.72 -6.70
CA PRO A 41 -5.82 11.27 -5.33
C PRO A 41 -6.94 10.61 -4.51
N LYS A 42 -8.06 10.24 -5.16
CA LYS A 42 -9.19 9.54 -4.50
C LYS A 42 -8.84 8.12 -4.02
N GLU A 43 -7.77 7.53 -4.53
CA GLU A 43 -7.31 6.18 -4.20
C GLU A 43 -6.14 6.17 -3.22
N ALA A 44 -5.58 7.34 -2.88
CA ALA A 44 -4.44 7.48 -1.99
C ALA A 44 -4.67 6.84 -0.62
N ASN A 45 -5.92 6.80 -0.15
CA ASN A 45 -6.28 6.24 1.16
C ASN A 45 -6.91 4.85 1.09
N ARG A 46 -7.04 4.26 -0.11
CA ARG A 46 -7.66 2.94 -0.28
C ARG A 46 -6.69 1.84 0.16
N PRO A 47 -7.03 1.06 1.20
CA PRO A 47 -6.11 0.04 1.74
C PRO A 47 -5.88 -1.13 0.79
N THR A 48 -6.77 -1.32 -0.18
CA THR A 48 -6.67 -2.31 -1.27
C THR A 48 -5.79 -1.85 -2.43
N ASN A 49 -5.36 -0.59 -2.46
CA ASN A 49 -4.54 -0.09 -3.57
C ASN A 49 -3.15 -0.73 -3.49
N THR A 50 -2.74 -1.38 -4.58
CA THR A 50 -1.43 -2.03 -4.75
C THR A 50 -0.28 -1.08 -4.46
N ALA A 51 -0.46 0.21 -4.67
CA ALA A 51 0.56 1.20 -4.41
C ALA A 51 0.97 1.28 -2.92
N HIS A 52 0.05 0.97 -1.99
CA HIS A 52 0.38 0.79 -0.56
C HIS A 52 1.22 -0.46 -0.30
N LEU A 53 0.98 -1.53 -1.06
CA LEU A 53 1.76 -2.77 -0.96
C LEU A 53 3.18 -2.53 -1.47
N VAL A 54 3.31 -1.91 -2.65
CA VAL A 54 4.61 -1.61 -3.25
C VAL A 54 5.44 -0.72 -2.34
N LYS A 55 4.87 0.34 -1.76
CA LYS A 55 5.57 1.20 -0.79
C LYS A 55 6.09 0.45 0.44
N LYS A 56 5.44 -0.64 0.84
CA LYS A 56 5.81 -1.44 2.01
C LYS A 56 6.85 -2.52 1.70
N VAL A 57 6.95 -2.93 0.45
CA VAL A 57 7.77 -4.06 0.00
C VAL A 57 9.00 -3.57 -0.74
N LEU A 58 8.85 -2.69 -1.73
CA LEU A 58 9.97 -2.19 -2.52
C LEU A 58 10.69 -1.04 -1.83
N VAL A 59 11.90 -1.34 -1.39
CA VAL A 59 12.84 -0.34 -0.85
C VAL A 59 13.14 0.68 -1.95
N GLY A 60 13.11 1.97 -1.60
CA GLY A 60 13.42 3.05 -2.55
C GLY A 60 12.28 3.45 -3.50
N SER A 61 11.12 2.80 -3.45
CA SER A 61 9.97 3.17 -4.31
C SER A 61 9.50 4.61 -4.07
N VAL A 62 9.30 5.36 -5.15
CA VAL A 62 8.90 6.78 -5.12
C VAL A 62 7.45 6.93 -5.54
N TYR A 63 6.69 7.71 -4.77
CA TYR A 63 5.25 7.87 -4.95
C TYR A 63 4.90 9.26 -5.46
N SER A 64 4.03 9.35 -6.45
CA SER A 64 3.48 10.63 -6.91
C SER A 64 1.97 10.54 -7.17
N PHE A 65 1.32 11.64 -6.86
CA PHE A 65 -0.09 11.85 -7.19
C PHE A 65 -0.26 12.55 -8.55
N ASN A 66 0.84 13.02 -9.14
CA ASN A 66 0.89 13.62 -10.46
C ASN A 66 1.44 12.61 -11.46
N ARG A 67 0.96 12.68 -12.71
CA ARG A 67 1.43 11.83 -13.82
C ARG A 67 2.89 12.12 -14.23
N SER A 68 3.50 13.15 -13.67
CA SER A 68 4.88 13.53 -13.96
C SER A 68 5.84 12.79 -13.03
N PRO A 69 6.93 12.18 -13.56
CA PRO A 69 7.99 11.61 -12.73
C PRO A 69 8.60 12.66 -11.78
N PRO A 70 9.22 12.24 -10.67
CA PRO A 70 9.90 13.17 -9.78
C PRO A 70 11.13 13.71 -10.53
N LYS A 71 11.40 15.02 -10.41
CA LYS A 71 12.52 15.70 -11.09
C LYS A 71 13.91 15.12 -10.80
N SER A 72 14.03 14.20 -9.83
CA SER A 72 15.27 13.52 -9.46
C SER A 72 15.54 12.23 -10.24
N MET A 73 14.68 11.86 -11.20
CA MET A 73 14.84 10.68 -12.08
C MET A 73 15.12 11.05 -13.55
N GLU A 74 15.43 12.32 -13.83
CA GLU A 74 15.90 12.82 -15.14
C GLU A 74 17.42 13.05 -15.14
#